data_AF-A0A5R8L2H7-F1
#
_entry.id   AF-A0A5R8L2H7-F1
#
_cell.length_a   1.000
_cell.length_b   1.000
_cell.length_c   1.000
_cell.angle_alpha   90.00
_cell.angle_beta   90.00
_cell.angle_gamma   90.00
#
_symmetry.space_group_name_H-M   'P 1'
#
loop_
_entity.id
_entity.type
_entity.pdbx_description
1 polymer ?
#
loop_
_entity_poly.entity_id
_entity_poly.type
_entity_poly.pdbx_seq_one_letter_code
_entity_poly.pdbx_strand_id
1 'polypeptide(L)'
;PPAPHAAPAVAGTVLAVDDEPEDATGRPAVRIAPPPFEGSVLPAADVAASVPAPDEVDDDDVIPPADDELDRPVPPVVVPRMAPLRGGVQRYGEAVVRQMLGANYVRDEPYEPPTRFN
;
A
#
# COMPACT_ATOMS: atom_id res chain seq x y z
N PRO A 1 -38.36 43.89 29.01
CA PRO A 1 -37.31 42.83 29.05
C PRO A 1 -37.42 41.97 27.78
N PRO A 2 -36.37 41.82 26.95
CA PRO A 2 -36.46 40.97 25.77
C PRO A 2 -36.27 39.50 26.16
N ALA A 3 -37.04 38.62 25.51
CA ALA A 3 -37.00 37.17 25.69
C ALA A 3 -35.71 36.55 25.14
N PRO A 4 -35.22 35.41 25.67
CA PRO A 4 -34.11 34.70 25.07
C PRO A 4 -34.58 33.98 23.79
N HIS A 5 -33.87 34.23 22.68
CA HIS A 5 -33.99 33.42 21.47
C HIS A 5 -33.44 32.02 21.75
N ALA A 6 -34.30 31.01 21.67
CA ALA A 6 -33.89 29.61 21.65
C ALA A 6 -33.14 29.34 20.33
N ALA A 7 -31.89 28.89 20.43
CA ALA A 7 -31.16 28.36 19.28
C ALA A 7 -31.83 27.07 18.78
N PRO A 8 -31.89 26.81 17.46
CA PRO A 8 -32.34 25.51 16.98
C PRO A 8 -31.28 24.47 17.36
N ALA A 9 -31.65 23.49 18.17
CA ALA A 9 -30.88 22.27 18.32
C ALA A 9 -30.92 21.57 16.95
N VAL A 10 -29.82 21.63 16.22
CA VAL A 10 -29.57 20.71 15.10
C VAL A 10 -29.45 19.34 15.74
N ALA A 11 -30.56 18.61 15.77
CA ALA A 11 -30.57 17.18 15.97
C ALA A 11 -29.87 16.56 14.76
N GLY A 12 -28.54 16.58 14.80
CA GLY A 12 -27.74 15.74 13.94
C GLY A 12 -28.05 14.31 14.35
N THR A 13 -28.93 13.66 13.60
CA THR A 13 -28.90 12.21 13.48
C THR A 13 -27.54 11.88 12.85
N VAL A 14 -26.51 11.83 13.69
CA VAL A 14 -25.34 11.00 13.44
C VAL A 14 -25.96 9.63 13.18
N LEU A 15 -25.94 9.21 11.91
CA LEU A 15 -26.41 7.89 11.51
C LEU A 15 -25.83 6.91 12.52
N ALA A 16 -26.68 6.24 13.29
CA ALA A 16 -26.23 5.23 14.22
C ALA A 16 -25.44 4.23 13.37
N VAL A 17 -24.12 4.16 13.61
CA VAL A 17 -23.27 3.15 12.99
C VAL A 17 -23.68 1.87 13.69
N ASP A 18 -24.51 1.08 13.00
CA ASP A 18 -24.90 -0.24 13.46
C ASP A 18 -23.68 -1.16 13.34
N ASP A 19 -23.15 -1.58 14.50
CA ASP A 19 -21.97 -2.46 14.63
C ASP A 19 -22.39 -3.94 14.73
N GLU A 20 -23.65 -4.29 14.43
CA GLU A 20 -24.13 -5.67 14.46
C GLU A 20 -23.43 -6.54 13.37
N PRO A 21 -22.86 -7.71 13.75
CA PRO A 21 -22.01 -8.51 12.88
C PRO A 21 -22.72 -9.07 11.64
N GLU A 22 -24.05 -9.21 11.68
CA GLU A 22 -24.87 -9.67 10.56
C GLU A 22 -24.80 -8.75 9.33
N ASP A 23 -24.69 -7.43 9.50
CA ASP A 23 -24.71 -6.47 8.39
C ASP A 23 -23.37 -6.43 7.60
N ALA A 24 -22.29 -6.93 8.20
CA ALA A 24 -21.00 -7.09 7.53
C ALA A 24 -20.96 -8.27 6.54
N THR A 25 -21.98 -9.14 6.55
CA THR A 25 -22.07 -10.29 5.65
C THR A 25 -22.56 -9.88 4.26
N GLY A 26 -21.74 -9.09 3.56
CA GLY A 26 -21.94 -8.79 2.15
C GLY A 26 -22.05 -10.07 1.32
N ARG A 27 -22.99 -10.08 0.37
CA ARG A 27 -23.21 -11.19 -0.57
C ARG A 27 -21.86 -11.60 -1.20
N PRO A 28 -21.48 -12.90 -1.20
CA PRO A 28 -20.21 -13.32 -1.78
C PRO A 28 -20.16 -12.88 -3.25
N ALA A 29 -19.13 -12.13 -3.61
CA ALA A 29 -18.90 -11.74 -5.00
C ALA A 29 -18.81 -13.01 -5.85
N VAL A 30 -19.49 -13.01 -7.00
CA VAL A 30 -19.45 -14.10 -7.97
C VAL A 30 -18.00 -14.27 -8.42
N ARG A 31 -17.35 -15.37 -8.02
CA ARG A 31 -16.01 -15.71 -8.48
C ARG A 31 -16.12 -16.15 -9.94
N ILE A 32 -15.75 -15.26 -10.86
CA ILE A 32 -15.66 -15.60 -12.27
C ILE A 32 -14.38 -16.43 -12.44
N ALA A 33 -14.51 -17.67 -12.92
CA ALA A 33 -13.36 -18.50 -13.23
C ALA A 33 -12.56 -17.88 -14.40
N PRO A 34 -11.22 -17.91 -14.36
CA PRO A 34 -10.41 -17.51 -15.51
C PRO A 34 -10.75 -18.39 -16.73
N PRO A 35 -10.64 -17.85 -17.95
CA PRO A 35 -10.86 -18.63 -19.17
C PRO A 35 -9.92 -19.85 -19.21
N PRO A 36 -10.33 -20.95 -19.87
CA PRO A 36 -9.46 -22.11 -20.04
C PRO A 36 -8.19 -21.70 -20.79
N PHE A 37 -7.03 -22.16 -20.31
CA PHE A 37 -5.76 -21.93 -20.99
C PHE A 37 -5.76 -22.69 -22.33
N GLU A 38 -5.73 -21.96 -23.44
CA GLU A 38 -5.62 -22.53 -24.78
C GLU A 38 -4.16 -22.89 -25.07
N GLY A 39 -3.71 -24.06 -24.59
CA GLY A 39 -2.38 -24.59 -24.89
C GLY A 39 -2.08 -25.86 -24.08
N SER A 40 -1.40 -26.82 -24.72
CA SER A 40 -0.86 -27.99 -24.02
C SER A 40 0.51 -27.66 -23.44
N VAL A 41 0.68 -27.84 -22.13
CA VAL A 41 2.01 -27.75 -21.49
C VAL A 41 2.83 -28.96 -21.93
N LEU A 42 4.00 -28.70 -22.54
CA LEU A 42 4.94 -29.77 -22.90
C LEU A 42 5.49 -30.43 -21.63
N PRO A 43 5.70 -31.75 -21.62
CA PRO A 43 6.36 -32.42 -20.52
C PRO A 43 7.80 -31.92 -20.39
N ALA A 44 8.35 -31.90 -19.18
CA ALA A 44 9.67 -31.33 -18.91
C ALA A 44 10.80 -31.94 -19.78
N ALA A 45 10.66 -33.20 -20.18
CA ALA A 45 11.60 -33.89 -21.06
C ALA A 45 11.67 -33.30 -22.49
N ASP A 46 10.59 -32.65 -22.94
CA ASP A 46 10.49 -32.06 -24.29
C ASP A 46 10.86 -30.57 -24.30
N VAL A 47 11.21 -30.00 -23.14
CA VAL A 47 11.61 -28.59 -22.99
C VAL A 47 13.12 -28.52 -22.83
N ALA A 48 13.80 -27.84 -23.75
CA ALA A 48 15.24 -27.59 -23.62
C ALA A 48 15.51 -26.57 -22.51
N ALA A 49 16.53 -26.82 -21.68
CA ALA A 49 16.96 -25.86 -20.68
C ALA A 49 17.54 -24.61 -21.35
N SER A 50 17.08 -23.43 -20.93
CA SER A 50 17.55 -22.16 -21.48
C SER A 50 18.98 -21.81 -21.06
N VAL A 51 19.48 -22.45 -20.00
CA VAL A 51 20.81 -22.22 -19.42
C VAL A 51 21.49 -23.59 -19.25
N PRO A 52 22.80 -23.70 -19.56
CA PRO A 52 23.54 -24.93 -19.31
C PRO A 52 23.46 -25.32 -17.83
N ALA A 53 23.58 -26.62 -17.55
CA ALA A 53 23.73 -27.09 -16.20
C ALA A 53 24.99 -26.44 -15.58
N PRO A 54 24.92 -26.00 -14.32
CA PRO A 54 26.10 -25.48 -13.64
C PRO A 54 27.17 -26.58 -13.58
N ASP A 55 28.44 -26.18 -13.67
CA ASP A 55 29.57 -27.07 -13.45
C ASP A 55 29.54 -27.63 -12.00
N GLU A 56 30.22 -28.76 -11.77
CA GLU A 56 30.40 -29.29 -10.43
C GLU A 56 31.05 -28.20 -9.57
N VAL A 57 30.33 -27.74 -8.54
CA VAL A 57 30.83 -26.74 -7.60
C VAL A 57 31.96 -27.38 -6.79
N ASP A 58 33.11 -26.71 -6.75
CA ASP A 58 34.20 -27.10 -5.86
C ASP A 58 33.71 -26.97 -4.41
N ASP A 59 34.17 -27.85 -3.51
CA ASP A 59 33.74 -27.84 -2.11
C ASP A 59 34.07 -26.48 -1.44
N ASP A 60 35.04 -25.75 -1.98
CA ASP A 60 35.45 -24.40 -1.57
C ASP A 60 34.52 -23.27 -2.07
N ASP A 61 33.66 -23.52 -3.07
CA ASP A 61 32.64 -22.58 -3.58
C ASP A 61 31.30 -22.69 -2.82
N VAL A 62 31.19 -23.61 -1.86
CA VAL A 62 30.01 -23.76 -1.01
C VAL A 62 29.97 -22.62 0.00
N ILE A 63 29.16 -21.60 -0.29
CA ILE A 63 28.87 -20.52 0.65
C ILE A 63 28.31 -21.13 1.94
N PRO A 64 28.94 -20.91 3.10
CA PRO A 64 28.41 -21.41 4.37
C PRO A 64 26.99 -20.86 4.58
N PRO A 65 26.09 -21.63 5.23
CA PRO A 65 24.73 -21.16 5.48
C PRO A 65 24.81 -19.80 6.17
N ALA A 66 24.15 -18.81 5.58
CA ALA A 66 24.11 -17.46 6.14
C ALA A 66 23.59 -17.55 7.57
N ASP A 67 24.31 -16.94 8.53
CA ASP A 67 23.90 -16.88 9.92
C ASP A 67 22.42 -16.44 10.02
N ASP A 68 21.62 -17.15 10.83
CA ASP A 68 20.16 -16.98 11.00
C ASP A 68 19.71 -15.56 11.43
N GLU A 69 20.62 -14.60 11.56
CA GLU A 69 20.32 -13.20 11.87
C GLU A 69 19.44 -12.51 10.81
N LEU A 70 19.46 -12.99 9.56
CA LEU A 70 18.62 -12.44 8.48
C LEU A 70 17.14 -12.82 8.59
N ASP A 71 16.80 -13.86 9.36
CA ASP A 71 15.42 -14.36 9.49
C ASP A 71 14.66 -13.71 10.66
N ARG A 72 15.27 -12.70 11.30
CA ARG A 72 14.59 -11.93 12.34
C ARG A 72 13.51 -11.04 11.69
N PRO A 73 12.25 -11.12 12.14
CA PRO A 73 11.19 -10.28 11.59
C PRO A 73 11.52 -8.81 11.78
N VAL A 74 11.57 -8.06 10.67
CA VAL A 74 11.78 -6.62 10.68
C VAL A 74 10.59 -5.97 11.40
N PRO A 75 10.83 -5.11 12.41
CA PRO A 75 9.74 -4.43 13.10
C PRO A 75 8.92 -3.58 12.11
N PRO A 76 7.59 -3.53 12.25
CA PRO A 76 6.75 -2.78 11.33
C PRO A 76 7.09 -1.28 11.37
N VAL A 77 7.24 -0.69 10.18
CA VAL A 77 7.44 0.76 10.03
C VAL A 77 6.10 1.46 10.28
N VAL A 78 5.96 2.13 11.42
CA VAL A 78 4.78 2.94 11.74
C VAL A 78 4.98 4.35 11.17
N VAL A 79 4.26 4.65 10.07
CA VAL A 79 4.28 6.00 9.48
C VAL A 79 3.18 6.85 10.15
N PRO A 80 3.50 8.05 10.67
CA PRO A 80 2.50 8.98 11.18
C PRO A 80 1.46 9.32 10.10
N ARG A 81 0.17 9.34 10.49
CA ARG A 81 -0.91 9.75 9.59
C ARG A 81 -0.73 11.23 9.25
N MET A 82 -0.40 11.53 8.01
CA MET A 82 -0.29 12.90 7.53
C MET A 82 -1.67 13.58 7.50
N ALA A 83 -1.72 14.84 7.92
CA ALA A 83 -2.93 15.63 7.83
C ALA A 83 -3.33 15.80 6.35
N PRO A 84 -4.63 15.78 6.00
CA PRO A 84 -5.05 16.00 4.62
C PRO A 84 -4.59 17.38 4.16
N LEU A 85 -3.81 17.45 3.07
CA LEU A 85 -3.37 18.73 2.51
C LEU A 85 -4.60 19.60 2.21
N ARG A 86 -4.65 20.77 2.83
CA ARG A 86 -5.74 21.72 2.64
C ARG A 86 -5.55 22.42 1.29
N GLY A 87 -6.38 22.10 0.30
CA GLY A 87 -6.56 22.94 -0.90
C GLY A 87 -5.81 22.54 -2.18
N GLY A 88 -5.51 21.26 -2.39
CA GLY A 88 -4.93 20.77 -3.66
C GLY A 88 -5.53 19.45 -4.13
N VAL A 89 -5.25 19.07 -5.39
CA VAL A 89 -5.56 17.72 -5.89
C VAL A 89 -4.92 16.73 -4.93
N GLN A 90 -5.73 15.87 -4.32
CA GLN A 90 -5.25 14.86 -3.40
C GLN A 90 -4.46 13.82 -4.20
N ARG A 91 -3.13 13.94 -4.18
CA ARG A 91 -2.23 13.06 -4.93
C ARG A 91 -1.98 11.76 -4.17
N TYR A 92 -3.04 10.97 -4.03
CA TYR A 92 -2.97 9.63 -3.42
C TYR A 92 -1.85 8.84 -4.10
N GLY A 93 -0.92 8.31 -3.29
CA GLY A 93 0.16 7.47 -3.79
C GLY A 93 1.37 8.20 -4.40
N GLU A 94 1.40 9.53 -4.55
CA GLU A 94 2.61 10.17 -5.13
C GLU A 94 3.85 9.95 -4.25
N ALA A 95 3.67 9.91 -2.94
CA ALA A 95 4.76 9.62 -2.00
C ALA A 95 5.29 8.19 -2.19
N VAL A 96 4.40 7.24 -2.50
CA VAL A 96 4.75 5.85 -2.80
C VAL A 96 5.48 5.76 -4.13
N VAL A 97 5.04 6.50 -5.15
CA VAL A 97 5.71 6.57 -6.45
C VAL A 97 7.12 7.17 -6.31
N ARG A 98 7.27 8.26 -5.54
CA ARG A 98 8.58 8.85 -5.22
C ARG A 98 9.50 7.84 -4.53
N GLN A 99 8.99 7.09 -3.55
CA GLN A 99 9.74 6.04 -2.85
C GLN A 99 10.16 4.90 -3.79
N MET A 100 9.24 4.43 -4.66
CA MET A 100 9.54 3.37 -5.64
C MET A 100 10.62 3.79 -6.64
N LEU A 101 10.67 5.08 -6.98
CA LEU A 101 11.70 5.68 -7.83
C LEU A 101 12.99 6.04 -7.06
N GLY A 102 13.11 5.65 -5.79
CA GLY A 102 14.30 5.88 -4.98
C GLY A 102 14.52 7.33 -4.55
N ALA A 103 13.47 8.16 -4.57
CA ALA A 103 13.57 9.53 -4.08
C ALA A 103 13.63 9.53 -2.55
N ASN A 104 14.65 10.17 -1.99
CA ASN A 104 14.77 10.38 -0.55
C ASN A 104 14.11 11.70 -0.15
N TYR A 105 13.24 11.65 0.86
CA TYR A 105 12.69 12.87 1.47
C TYR A 105 13.77 13.55 2.31
N VAL A 106 14.17 14.77 1.94
CA VAL A 106 15.19 15.54 2.66
C VAL A 106 14.55 16.52 3.65
N ARG A 107 13.63 17.36 3.17
CA ARG A 107 12.80 18.30 3.95
C ARG A 107 11.88 19.05 2.99
N ASP A 108 10.70 19.46 3.46
CA ASP A 108 9.90 20.44 2.73
C ASP A 108 10.49 21.83 2.96
N GLU A 109 10.88 22.52 1.90
CA GLU A 109 11.22 23.93 1.98
C GLU A 109 9.94 24.72 2.35
N PRO A 110 9.99 25.60 3.37
CA PRO A 110 8.85 26.45 3.68
C PRO A 110 8.45 27.25 2.45
N TYR A 111 7.19 27.11 2.01
CA TYR A 111 6.69 27.87 0.87
C TYR A 111 6.74 29.37 1.21
N GLU A 112 7.59 30.11 0.50
CA GLU A 112 7.60 31.56 0.57
C GLU A 112 6.62 32.11 -0.47
N PRO A 113 5.51 32.73 -0.05
CA PRO A 113 4.53 33.26 -0.97
C PRO A 113 5.17 34.37 -1.81
N PRO A 114 4.94 34.43 -3.14
CA PRO A 114 5.43 35.50 -3.98
C PRO A 114 4.97 36.84 -3.42
N THR A 115 5.91 37.71 -3.04
CA THR A 115 5.61 39.06 -2.59
C THR A 115 4.93 39.79 -3.73
N ARG A 116 3.63 40.03 -3.60
CA ARG A 116 2.81 40.76 -4.58
C ARG A 116 3.12 42.26 -4.64
N PHE A 117 4.08 42.72 -3.86
CA PHE A 117 4.46 44.12 -3.77
C PHE A 117 5.98 44.23 -3.80
N ASN A 118 6.49 44.80 -4.90
CA ASN A 118 7.67 45.65 -4.92
C ASN A 118 7.17 47.07 -5.22
#